data_AF-A0A6N4V552-F1
#
_entry.id   AF-A0A6N4V552-F1
#
_cell.length_a   1.000
_cell.length_b   1.000
_cell.length_c   1.000
_cell.angle_alpha   90.00
_cell.angle_beta   90.00
_cell.angle_gamma   90.00
#
_symmetry.space_group_name_H-M   'P 1'
#
loop_
_entity.id
_entity.type
_entity.pdbx_description
1 polymer ?
#
loop_
_entity_poly.entity_id
_entity_poly.type
_entity_poly.pdbx_seq_one_letter_code
_entity_poly.pdbx_strand_id
1 'polypeptide(L)'
;MLLPWAINGIPEDSETPAVAAPTMVQQPLADLGGGETIREIHQDTPFSMVALTAGDLTATSARVRAKKADGSWGPWYETEQLQGVGADLPGPRGTEPVFVGRTTTVQIAVTRPADAPQTAPAPPHRDSDDSGDDRPALGYVPATTEQPFGQNINAVLISPPEAPADLAPLPNAATPPGRPPAIIGRSQWGADESMRCGNPRYDARIQAGVVHHTAGSNDYTPQDSAGIIRSIYEYHTRTLGWCDIAYNAMVDRYGQVFEGRAGGMARPVEGAHTGGFNHNTWGVAMLGDFEVDPPTPIQLRTTARLLGWVLGVAGVDPLGSVVLPSEGGSFTKFPLGAPITLPTIFTHRDVGITECPGDAAYALMGQIRDIAARFNDPPGPSQLAEQLRGGAIFAKWEALGGKDSYLGWPTSPEAFGQGTSRYVTFERGAMYWSPETGAEPITGEIYTVWGSLGFERGALGLPTSSEIAEPQWIVQNFQHGTLNFDREKGTVVRVLDGVPVELPSTESGFAPIQLERFTPPTNPA
;
A
#
# COMPACT_ATOMS: atom_id res chain seq x y z
N MET A 1 -39.44 -18.42 42.44
CA MET A 1 -39.36 -19.86 42.11
C MET A 1 -39.48 -19.95 40.59
N LEU A 2 -38.46 -19.70 39.77
CA LEU A 2 -37.04 -20.08 39.69
C LEU A 2 -36.79 -21.59 39.49
N LEU A 3 -36.04 -21.86 38.40
CA LEU A 3 -35.30 -23.06 37.96
C LEU A 3 -35.98 -23.96 36.89
N PRO A 4 -35.21 -24.65 36.02
CA PRO A 4 -34.51 -24.08 34.85
C PRO A 4 -34.58 -25.01 33.61
N TRP A 5 -34.34 -24.51 32.39
CA TRP A 5 -34.01 -25.38 31.25
C TRP A 5 -32.64 -25.01 30.69
N ALA A 6 -31.91 -26.05 30.33
CA ALA A 6 -30.46 -26.12 30.29
C ALA A 6 -29.81 -25.30 29.18
N ILE A 7 -28.61 -24.83 29.52
CA ILE A 7 -27.59 -24.30 28.65
C ILE A 7 -26.91 -25.48 27.95
N ASN A 8 -26.87 -25.46 26.62
CA ASN A 8 -25.96 -26.19 25.72
C ASN A 8 -26.09 -25.44 24.39
N GLY A 9 -25.07 -24.91 23.73
CA GLY A 9 -23.65 -24.79 23.98
C GLY A 9 -23.21 -23.75 22.94
N ILE A 10 -22.47 -22.74 23.39
CA ILE A 10 -21.85 -21.76 22.50
C ILE A 10 -20.82 -22.53 21.67
N PRO A 11 -20.75 -22.39 20.33
CA PRO A 11 -19.63 -22.94 19.59
C PRO A 11 -18.36 -22.29 20.14
N GLU A 12 -17.48 -23.12 20.70
CA GLU A 12 -16.13 -22.73 21.10
C GLU A 12 -15.45 -22.00 19.95
N ASP A 13 -14.65 -21.01 20.34
CA ASP A 13 -13.75 -20.24 19.50
C ASP A 13 -13.17 -21.12 18.39
N SER A 14 -13.46 -20.77 17.14
CA SER A 14 -12.68 -21.27 16.03
C SER A 14 -11.26 -20.72 16.22
N GLU A 15 -10.40 -21.49 16.87
CA GLU A 15 -8.96 -21.28 16.91
C GLU A 15 -8.51 -21.07 15.47
N THR A 16 -8.22 -19.81 15.14
CA THR A 16 -7.53 -19.49 13.90
C THR A 16 -6.15 -20.12 14.06
N PRO A 17 -5.69 -21.02 13.17
CA PRO A 17 -4.41 -21.68 13.33
C PRO A 17 -3.32 -20.63 13.53
N ALA A 18 -2.57 -20.70 14.62
CA ALA A 18 -1.48 -19.78 14.89
C ALA A 18 -0.48 -19.87 13.74
N VAL A 19 -0.24 -18.74 13.06
CA VAL A 19 0.76 -18.64 12.00
C VAL A 19 2.14 -18.87 12.64
N ALA A 20 2.94 -19.78 12.08
CA ALA A 20 4.27 -20.09 12.61
C ALA A 20 5.16 -18.82 12.65
N ALA A 21 6.02 -18.68 13.66
CA ALA A 21 6.96 -17.55 13.73
C ALA A 21 8.06 -17.66 12.64
N PRO A 22 8.61 -16.53 12.16
CA PRO A 22 9.83 -16.56 11.35
C PRO A 22 11.01 -17.21 12.09
N THR A 23 11.90 -17.85 11.33
CA THR A 23 13.15 -18.41 11.87
C THR A 23 14.27 -17.41 11.63
N MET A 24 15.04 -17.07 12.67
CA MET A 24 16.21 -16.18 12.58
C MET A 24 17.50 -16.90 12.96
N VAL A 25 18.53 -16.78 12.12
CA VAL A 25 19.87 -17.32 12.38
C VAL A 25 20.88 -16.18 12.33
N GLN A 26 21.68 -16.01 13.39
CA GLN A 26 22.76 -15.02 13.42
C GLN A 26 24.10 -15.66 13.08
N GLN A 27 24.84 -15.08 12.14
CA GLN A 27 26.17 -15.52 11.74
C GLN A 27 27.20 -14.39 11.85
N PRO A 28 28.26 -14.54 12.65
CA PRO A 28 29.33 -13.54 12.74
C PRO A 28 30.11 -13.39 11.43
N LEU A 29 30.32 -12.15 11.01
CA LEU A 29 31.18 -11.80 9.89
C LEU A 29 32.60 -11.52 10.41
N ALA A 30 33.44 -12.56 10.41
CA ALA A 30 34.83 -12.47 10.85
C ALA A 30 35.75 -11.80 9.81
N ASP A 31 36.86 -11.23 10.30
CA ASP A 31 37.96 -10.68 9.51
C ASP A 31 37.57 -9.55 8.55
N LEU A 32 36.51 -8.79 8.86
CA LEU A 32 36.18 -7.57 8.11
C LEU A 32 37.18 -6.49 8.52
N GLY A 33 37.98 -5.99 7.59
CA GLY A 33 38.90 -4.86 7.81
C GLY A 33 38.30 -3.52 7.39
N GLY A 34 39.13 -2.47 7.39
CA GLY A 34 38.79 -1.20 6.74
C GLY A 34 38.71 -1.33 5.21
N GLY A 35 37.83 -0.55 4.58
CA GLY A 35 37.48 -0.68 3.17
C GLY A 35 36.33 -1.67 2.92
N GLU A 36 36.10 -2.03 1.66
CA GLU A 36 35.04 -2.97 1.28
C GLU A 36 35.52 -4.43 1.41
N THR A 37 34.75 -5.23 2.13
CA THR A 37 34.97 -6.67 2.26
C THR A 37 33.70 -7.42 1.88
N ILE A 38 33.82 -8.47 1.04
CA ILE A 38 32.69 -9.33 0.65
C ILE A 38 32.78 -10.67 1.38
N ARG A 39 31.66 -11.12 1.93
CA ARG A 39 31.49 -12.44 2.56
C ARG A 39 30.35 -13.19 1.91
N GLU A 40 30.57 -14.47 1.63
CA GLU A 40 29.52 -15.38 1.20
C GLU A 40 29.04 -16.17 2.41
N ILE A 41 27.72 -16.20 2.60
CA ILE A 41 27.06 -16.92 3.67
C ILE A 41 26.18 -17.98 3.04
N HIS A 42 26.30 -19.20 3.56
CA HIS A 42 25.48 -20.34 3.17
C HIS A 42 24.80 -20.94 4.40
N GLN A 43 23.57 -21.40 4.22
CA GLN A 43 22.91 -22.32 5.16
C GLN A 43 22.01 -23.29 4.41
N ASP A 44 21.90 -24.52 4.92
CA ASP A 44 21.10 -25.59 4.29
C ASP A 44 19.60 -25.26 4.27
N THR A 45 19.13 -24.52 5.28
CA THR A 45 17.72 -24.12 5.39
C THR A 45 17.48 -22.83 4.59
N PRO A 46 16.53 -22.77 3.65
CA PRO A 46 16.27 -21.55 2.90
C PRO A 46 15.82 -20.40 3.78
N PHE A 47 16.29 -19.19 3.45
CA PHE A 47 15.90 -17.91 4.04
C PHE A 47 15.59 -16.92 2.93
N SER A 48 14.97 -15.79 3.26
CA SER A 48 14.63 -14.78 2.25
C SER A 48 14.85 -13.35 2.68
N MET A 49 15.27 -13.10 3.92
CA MET A 49 15.69 -11.78 4.35
C MET A 49 17.04 -11.80 5.05
N VAL A 50 17.77 -10.69 4.95
CA VAL A 50 19.08 -10.50 5.58
C VAL A 50 19.14 -9.12 6.21
N ALA A 51 19.60 -9.07 7.46
CA ALA A 51 19.95 -7.82 8.13
C ALA A 51 21.37 -7.90 8.70
N LEU A 52 21.96 -6.75 9.04
CA LEU A 52 23.22 -6.68 9.76
C LEU A 52 23.00 -6.09 11.15
N THR A 53 23.69 -6.63 12.15
CA THR A 53 23.70 -6.09 13.52
C THR A 53 25.13 -5.92 14.02
N ALA A 54 25.38 -4.92 14.84
CA ALA A 54 26.66 -4.73 15.53
C ALA A 54 26.51 -3.87 16.79
N GLY A 55 27.51 -3.89 17.68
CA GLY A 55 27.58 -2.93 18.79
C GLY A 55 27.73 -1.49 18.32
N ASP A 56 28.40 -1.28 17.19
CA ASP A 56 28.54 0.01 16.51
C ASP A 56 28.58 -0.18 14.99
N LEU A 57 27.76 0.57 14.26
CA LEU A 57 27.72 0.63 12.79
C LEU A 57 28.13 2.01 12.26
N THR A 58 28.73 2.87 13.09
CA THR A 58 29.13 4.22 12.68
C THR A 58 30.01 4.18 11.44
N ALA A 59 29.65 4.98 10.42
CA ALA A 59 30.34 5.08 9.14
C ALA A 59 30.55 3.71 8.42
N THR A 60 29.68 2.74 8.69
CA THR A 60 29.67 1.43 8.05
C THR A 60 28.47 1.32 7.12
N SER A 61 28.68 1.03 5.84
CA SER A 61 27.61 0.66 4.91
C SER A 61 27.70 -0.81 4.56
N ALA A 62 26.57 -1.41 4.18
CA ALA A 62 26.56 -2.76 3.69
C ALA A 62 25.50 -2.95 2.59
N ARG A 63 25.78 -3.88 1.69
CA ARG A 63 24.87 -4.31 0.63
C ARG A 63 24.80 -5.83 0.58
N VAL A 64 23.65 -6.36 0.20
CA VAL A 64 23.38 -7.80 0.14
C VAL A 64 22.89 -8.19 -1.24
N ARG A 65 23.29 -9.37 -1.71
CA ARG A 65 22.70 -10.02 -2.89
C ARG A 65 22.51 -11.52 -2.66
N ALA A 66 21.45 -12.07 -3.23
CA ALA A 66 21.17 -13.51 -3.16
C ALA A 66 21.62 -14.26 -4.40
N LYS A 67 22.02 -15.52 -4.19
CA LYS A 67 22.19 -16.49 -5.26
C LYS A 67 20.82 -17.04 -5.66
N LYS A 68 20.53 -17.01 -6.95
CA LYS A 68 19.30 -17.55 -7.53
C LYS A 68 19.39 -19.07 -7.69
N ALA A 69 18.25 -19.72 -7.88
CA ALA A 69 18.16 -21.16 -8.08
C ALA A 69 18.93 -21.67 -9.32
N ASP A 70 19.10 -20.82 -10.34
CA ASP A 70 19.90 -21.10 -11.54
C ASP A 70 21.42 -20.94 -11.32
N GLY A 71 21.84 -20.60 -10.11
CA GLY A 71 23.23 -20.39 -9.72
C GLY A 71 23.78 -18.99 -10.00
N SER A 72 23.02 -18.12 -10.68
CA SER A 72 23.41 -16.72 -10.93
C SER A 72 23.22 -15.84 -9.69
N TRP A 73 23.91 -14.70 -9.65
CA TRP A 73 23.75 -13.70 -8.59
C TRP A 73 22.70 -12.66 -8.96
N GLY A 74 21.83 -12.31 -8.01
CA GLY A 74 20.94 -11.17 -8.11
C GLY A 74 21.66 -9.82 -8.04
N PRO A 75 20.91 -8.71 -8.17
CA PRO A 75 21.45 -7.36 -7.95
C PRO A 75 21.85 -7.18 -6.48
N TRP A 76 22.66 -6.14 -6.23
CA TRP A 76 22.96 -5.68 -4.88
C TRP A 76 21.83 -4.79 -4.38
N TYR A 77 21.47 -4.97 -3.12
CA TYR A 77 20.53 -4.13 -2.37
C TYR A 77 21.27 -3.50 -1.20
N GLU A 78 21.16 -2.18 -1.04
CA GLU A 78 21.74 -1.49 0.11
C GLU A 78 20.99 -1.83 1.41
N THR A 79 21.71 -1.91 2.52
CA THR A 79 21.13 -2.13 3.85
C THR A 79 21.18 -0.82 4.63
N GLU A 80 20.02 -0.18 4.73
CA GLU A 80 19.88 1.10 5.42
C GLU A 80 19.99 0.91 6.94
N GLN A 81 20.75 1.77 7.62
CA GLN A 81 20.83 1.70 9.09
C GLN A 81 19.51 2.10 9.71
N LEU A 82 19.01 1.32 10.68
CA LEU A 82 17.80 1.65 11.40
C LEU A 82 18.03 2.86 12.31
N GLN A 83 17.19 3.87 12.15
CA GLN A 83 17.31 5.16 12.84
C GLN A 83 16.19 5.34 13.85
N GLY A 84 16.43 4.88 15.08
CA GLY A 84 15.48 4.99 16.19
C GLY A 84 15.99 4.25 17.42
N VAL A 85 15.60 4.73 18.60
CA VAL A 85 15.68 3.92 19.81
C VAL A 85 14.29 3.33 20.01
N GLY A 86 14.17 2.01 19.98
CA GLY A 86 13.01 1.36 20.57
C GLY A 86 12.92 1.83 22.02
N ALA A 87 11.72 2.17 22.48
CA ALA A 87 11.53 2.50 23.89
C ALA A 87 12.01 1.30 24.73
N ASP A 88 13.04 1.55 25.54
CA ASP A 88 13.31 0.89 26.83
C ASP A 88 14.21 -0.36 26.94
N LEU A 89 14.79 -0.94 25.87
CA LEU A 89 15.75 -2.08 26.03
C LEU A 89 17.08 -1.90 25.26
N PRO A 90 18.25 -2.14 25.89
CA PRO A 90 19.54 -2.10 25.20
C PRO A 90 19.70 -3.31 24.26
N GLY A 91 19.60 -3.07 22.95
CA GLY A 91 19.90 -4.03 21.88
C GLY A 91 21.07 -3.58 20.99
N PRO A 92 21.59 -4.45 20.10
CA PRO A 92 22.59 -4.06 19.11
C PRO A 92 22.01 -3.02 18.13
N ARG A 93 22.88 -2.23 17.50
CA ARG A 93 22.48 -1.44 16.33
C ARG A 93 22.28 -2.38 15.15
N GLY A 94 21.37 -2.04 14.25
CA GLY A 94 21.12 -2.87 13.07
C GLY A 94 20.71 -2.08 11.83
N THR A 95 20.66 -2.78 10.71
CA THR A 95 20.10 -2.29 9.44
C THR A 95 18.66 -2.77 9.25
N GLU A 96 17.90 -2.14 8.36
CA GLU A 96 16.66 -2.68 7.83
C GLU A 96 16.90 -4.10 7.26
N PRO A 97 16.01 -5.06 7.51
CA PRO A 97 16.13 -6.38 6.95
C PRO A 97 15.70 -6.35 5.47
N VAL A 98 16.62 -6.69 4.59
CA VAL A 98 16.42 -6.68 3.14
C VAL A 98 15.84 -8.01 2.70
N PHE A 99 14.67 -7.99 2.06
CA PHE A 99 14.15 -9.16 1.34
C PHE A 99 14.99 -9.41 0.07
N VAL A 100 15.52 -10.61 -0.10
CA VAL A 100 16.41 -10.98 -1.23
C VAL A 100 15.84 -12.13 -2.07
N GLY A 101 14.59 -12.51 -1.82
CA GLY A 101 13.98 -13.72 -2.38
C GLY A 101 14.46 -14.99 -1.68
N ARG A 102 13.76 -16.11 -1.87
CA ARG A 102 14.10 -17.39 -1.24
C ARG A 102 15.44 -17.92 -1.77
N THR A 103 16.41 -18.06 -0.88
CA THR A 103 17.76 -18.53 -1.21
C THR A 103 18.36 -19.34 -0.05
N THR A 104 19.44 -20.07 -0.32
CA THR A 104 20.30 -20.70 0.69
C THR A 104 21.65 -20.01 0.79
N THR A 105 21.93 -19.04 -0.10
CA THR A 105 23.26 -18.42 -0.20
C THR A 105 23.15 -16.94 -0.53
N VAL A 106 23.83 -16.10 0.24
CA VAL A 106 23.95 -14.66 0.00
C VAL A 106 25.40 -14.21 -0.01
N GLN A 107 25.65 -13.07 -0.66
CA GLN A 107 26.86 -12.29 -0.45
C GLN A 107 26.52 -10.98 0.24
N ILE A 108 27.35 -10.62 1.20
CA ILE A 108 27.27 -9.39 1.97
C ILE A 108 28.56 -8.63 1.76
N ALA A 109 28.48 -7.45 1.15
CA ALA A 109 29.60 -6.53 1.08
C ALA A 109 29.45 -5.52 2.22
N VAL A 110 30.49 -5.37 3.03
CA VAL A 110 30.54 -4.42 4.15
C VAL A 110 31.68 -3.45 3.88
N THR A 111 31.39 -2.15 3.87
CA THR A 111 32.38 -1.09 3.74
C THR A 111 32.55 -0.38 5.07
N ARG A 112 33.77 -0.39 5.60
CA ARG A 112 34.13 0.20 6.90
C ARG A 112 35.18 1.31 6.75
N PRO A 113 35.30 2.23 7.74
CA PRO A 113 36.38 3.21 7.76
C PRO A 113 37.76 2.57 7.59
N ALA A 114 38.69 3.23 6.91
CA ALA A 114 39.99 2.65 6.55
C ALA A 114 40.83 2.22 7.77
N ASP A 115 40.61 2.84 8.92
CA ASP A 115 41.26 2.59 10.20
C ASP A 115 40.46 1.63 11.12
N ALA A 116 39.33 1.08 10.63
CA ALA A 116 38.47 0.22 11.44
C ALA A 116 39.18 -1.11 11.79
N PRO A 117 39.19 -1.50 13.08
CA PRO A 117 39.87 -2.72 13.53
C PRO A 117 39.19 -3.97 12.95
N GLN A 118 39.95 -5.02 12.68
CA GLN A 118 39.38 -6.28 12.16
C GLN A 118 38.35 -6.88 13.13
N THR A 119 37.25 -7.38 12.58
CA THR A 119 36.22 -8.08 13.36
C THR A 119 36.73 -9.44 13.83
N ALA A 120 36.43 -9.81 15.08
CA ALA A 120 36.94 -11.04 15.66
C ALA A 120 36.24 -12.29 15.10
N PRO A 121 36.92 -13.46 15.06
CA PRO A 121 36.26 -14.74 14.82
C PRO A 121 35.24 -15.04 15.92
N ALA A 122 34.19 -15.79 15.58
CA ALA A 122 33.22 -16.27 16.56
C ALA A 122 33.94 -17.04 17.69
N PRO A 123 33.65 -16.78 18.98
CA PRO A 123 34.20 -17.63 20.04
C PRO A 123 33.69 -19.07 19.86
N PRO A 124 34.50 -20.08 20.20
CA PRO A 124 34.07 -21.48 20.07
C PRO A 124 32.83 -21.72 20.92
N HIS A 125 31.80 -22.34 20.32
CA HIS A 125 30.64 -22.85 21.05
C HIS A 125 31.14 -23.74 22.20
N ARG A 126 30.89 -23.34 23.45
CA ARG A 126 30.90 -24.29 24.56
C ARG A 126 29.56 -24.99 24.52
N ASP A 127 29.55 -26.25 24.12
CA ASP A 127 28.40 -27.13 24.30
C ASP A 127 28.07 -27.14 25.80
N SER A 128 26.98 -26.47 26.19
CA SER A 128 26.48 -26.46 27.57
C SER A 128 25.67 -27.72 27.80
N ASP A 129 26.37 -28.85 27.85
CA ASP A 129 25.82 -30.16 28.20
C ASP A 129 25.90 -30.35 29.72
N ASP A 130 25.27 -29.46 30.53
CA ASP A 130 25.01 -29.73 31.96
C ASP A 130 23.98 -28.77 32.61
N SER A 131 22.79 -28.65 32.05
CA SER A 131 21.64 -28.13 32.82
C SER A 131 20.34 -28.73 32.27
N GLY A 132 19.76 -29.67 33.01
CA GLY A 132 18.48 -30.32 32.69
C GLY A 132 17.28 -29.38 32.82
N ASP A 133 17.10 -28.48 31.85
CA ASP A 133 15.87 -27.72 31.64
C ASP A 133 15.27 -28.13 30.28
N ASP A 134 14.14 -28.85 30.31
CA ASP A 134 13.39 -29.39 29.15
C ASP A 134 12.66 -28.30 28.35
N ARG A 135 13.31 -27.15 28.09
CA ARG A 135 12.79 -26.15 27.15
C ARG A 135 13.38 -26.40 25.77
N PRO A 136 12.59 -26.34 24.68
CA PRO A 136 13.14 -26.44 23.33
C PRO A 136 14.24 -25.39 23.17
N ALA A 137 15.41 -25.81 22.68
CA ALA A 137 16.50 -24.92 22.34
C ALA A 137 15.99 -23.92 21.27
N LEU A 138 15.64 -22.71 21.72
CA LEU A 138 15.43 -21.59 20.82
C LEU A 138 16.74 -21.42 20.05
N GLY A 139 16.71 -21.50 18.72
CA GLY A 139 17.88 -21.36 17.83
C GLY A 139 18.47 -19.94 17.82
N TYR A 140 18.50 -19.28 18.96
CA TYR A 140 18.91 -17.91 19.19
C TYR A 140 19.92 -17.89 20.34
N VAL A 141 21.07 -17.22 20.13
CA VAL A 141 21.98 -16.85 21.20
C VAL A 141 21.48 -15.52 21.76
N PRO A 142 21.07 -15.43 23.04
CA PRO A 142 20.74 -14.16 23.67
C PRO A 142 21.92 -13.20 23.55
N ALA A 143 21.66 -11.99 23.05
CA ALA A 143 22.66 -10.92 22.96
C ALA A 143 23.15 -10.41 24.35
N THR A 144 22.78 -11.08 25.43
CA THR A 144 23.13 -10.71 26.81
C THR A 144 23.71 -11.89 27.58
N THR A 145 24.83 -12.40 27.12
CA THR A 145 25.82 -13.03 28.02
C THR A 145 27.18 -12.44 27.68
N GLU A 146 27.72 -11.68 28.63
CA GLU A 146 29.01 -10.99 28.65
C GLU A 146 30.00 -11.45 27.57
N GLN A 147 29.97 -10.79 26.41
CA GLN A 147 31.03 -10.91 25.41
C GLN A 147 31.89 -9.65 25.47
N PRO A 148 33.23 -9.77 25.41
CA PRO A 148 34.12 -8.62 25.40
C PRO A 148 33.79 -7.71 24.20
N PHE A 149 34.01 -6.40 24.36
CA PHE A 149 33.81 -5.33 23.37
C PHE A 149 34.63 -5.52 22.06
N GLY A 150 34.37 -6.58 21.29
CA GLY A 150 34.73 -6.69 19.89
C GLY A 150 33.64 -6.07 19.03
N GLN A 151 34.00 -5.29 18.02
CA GLN A 151 33.06 -4.80 17.00
C GLN A 151 32.58 -5.96 16.11
N ASN A 152 31.86 -6.93 16.67
CA ASN A 152 31.36 -8.07 15.92
C ASN A 152 30.14 -7.61 15.11
N ILE A 153 30.24 -7.75 13.78
CA ILE A 153 29.13 -7.54 12.85
C ILE A 153 28.52 -8.91 12.57
N ASN A 154 27.22 -9.09 12.80
CA ASN A 154 26.51 -10.33 12.54
C ASN A 154 25.49 -10.14 11.42
N ALA A 155 25.43 -11.11 10.51
CA ALA A 155 24.34 -11.24 9.56
C ALA A 155 23.18 -11.99 10.23
N VAL A 156 21.97 -11.46 10.13
CA VAL A 156 20.73 -12.10 10.61
C VAL A 156 19.96 -12.58 9.40
N LEU A 157 19.89 -13.90 9.22
CA LEU A 157 19.18 -14.56 8.13
C LEU A 157 17.77 -14.91 8.61
N ILE A 158 16.74 -14.45 7.91
CA ILE A 158 15.34 -14.60 8.33
C ILE A 158 14.55 -15.39 7.28
N SER A 159 13.85 -16.43 7.76
CA SER A 159 12.96 -17.27 6.98
C SER A 159 11.50 -17.01 7.37
N PRO A 160 10.75 -16.22 6.58
CA PRO A 160 9.34 -15.97 6.85
C PRO A 160 8.50 -17.24 6.64
N PRO A 161 7.46 -17.45 7.47
CA PRO A 161 6.43 -18.45 7.22
C PRO A 161 5.60 -18.05 5.99
N GLU A 162 5.17 -19.04 5.19
CA GLU A 162 4.24 -18.80 4.07
C GLU A 162 2.96 -18.17 4.59
N ALA A 163 2.53 -17.04 4.01
CA ALA A 163 1.28 -16.44 4.42
C ALA A 163 0.09 -17.17 3.78
N PRO A 164 -1.08 -17.19 4.45
CA PRO A 164 -2.32 -17.68 3.83
C PRO A 164 -2.63 -16.95 2.53
N ALA A 165 -3.16 -17.66 1.54
CA ALA A 165 -3.46 -17.10 0.21
C ALA A 165 -4.57 -16.02 0.22
N ASP A 166 -5.36 -15.94 1.29
CA ASP A 166 -6.63 -15.19 1.35
C ASP A 166 -6.57 -13.95 2.28
N LEU A 167 -5.45 -13.23 2.30
CA LEU A 167 -5.32 -11.97 3.04
C LEU A 167 -6.03 -10.82 2.31
N ALA A 168 -7.37 -10.85 2.30
CA ALA A 168 -8.26 -9.90 1.64
C ALA A 168 -8.12 -9.80 0.10
N PRO A 169 -9.20 -9.43 -0.63
CA PRO A 169 -9.07 -9.15 -2.06
C PRO A 169 -8.12 -7.97 -2.28
N LEU A 170 -7.28 -8.08 -3.31
CA LEU A 170 -6.37 -7.00 -3.71
C LEU A 170 -7.17 -5.69 -3.90
N PRO A 171 -6.61 -4.54 -3.47
CA PRO A 171 -7.34 -3.29 -3.56
C PRO A 171 -7.65 -2.96 -5.02
N ASN A 172 -8.92 -2.68 -5.28
CA ASN A 172 -9.33 -2.10 -6.55
C ASN A 172 -8.65 -0.72 -6.69
N ALA A 173 -8.12 -0.42 -7.86
CA ALA A 173 -7.27 0.74 -8.06
C ALA A 173 -7.99 2.11 -7.97
N ALA A 174 -9.30 2.12 -7.67
CA ALA A 174 -10.06 3.33 -7.39
C ALA A 174 -11.00 3.16 -6.18
N THR A 175 -10.57 3.66 -5.03
CA THR A 175 -11.36 3.79 -3.80
C THR A 175 -12.23 5.06 -3.85
N PRO A 176 -13.50 5.04 -3.39
CA PRO A 176 -14.34 6.24 -3.33
C PRO A 176 -13.71 7.41 -2.56
N PRO A 177 -14.13 8.67 -2.83
CA PRO A 177 -13.68 9.86 -2.10
C PRO A 177 -13.90 9.71 -0.60
N GLY A 178 -12.94 10.17 0.20
CA GLY A 178 -13.04 10.18 1.66
C GLY A 178 -13.04 8.79 2.31
N ARG A 179 -13.05 7.69 1.53
CA ARG A 179 -12.99 6.33 2.07
C ARG A 179 -11.53 5.93 2.31
N PRO A 180 -11.17 5.52 3.54
CA PRO A 180 -9.83 5.02 3.83
C PRO A 180 -9.51 3.78 3.00
N PRO A 181 -8.22 3.53 2.69
CA PRO A 181 -7.79 2.26 2.13
C PRO A 181 -8.26 1.08 2.99
N ALA A 182 -8.43 -0.10 2.39
CA ALA A 182 -8.62 -1.32 3.16
C ALA A 182 -7.33 -1.62 3.94
N ILE A 183 -7.45 -1.87 5.24
CA ILE A 183 -6.32 -2.10 6.13
C ILE A 183 -6.34 -3.56 6.57
N ILE A 184 -5.23 -4.25 6.36
CA ILE A 184 -4.93 -5.55 6.95
C ILE A 184 -4.41 -5.28 8.36
N GLY A 185 -5.25 -5.52 9.34
CA GLY A 185 -4.93 -5.31 10.75
C GLY A 185 -3.90 -6.32 11.27
N ARG A 186 -3.34 -6.01 12.44
CA ARG A 186 -2.24 -6.79 13.06
C ARG A 186 -2.55 -8.28 13.21
N SER A 187 -3.74 -8.63 13.70
CA SER A 187 -4.16 -10.03 13.80
C SER A 187 -4.29 -10.72 12.44
N GLN A 188 -4.69 -9.98 11.40
CA GLN A 188 -4.89 -10.53 10.06
C GLN A 188 -3.57 -10.88 9.38
N TRP A 189 -2.53 -10.05 9.53
CA TRP A 189 -1.20 -10.39 9.02
C TRP A 189 -0.39 -11.29 9.96
N GLY A 190 -0.93 -11.65 11.13
CA GLY A 190 -0.32 -12.59 12.08
C GLY A 190 0.75 -11.96 12.95
N ALA A 191 0.54 -10.74 13.43
CA ALA A 191 1.38 -10.12 14.45
C ALA A 191 1.32 -10.91 15.75
N ASP A 192 2.45 -11.40 16.25
CA ASP A 192 2.54 -11.99 17.59
C ASP A 192 2.66 -10.88 18.64
N GLU A 193 1.50 -10.48 19.19
CA GLU A 193 1.39 -9.42 20.21
C GLU A 193 2.15 -9.73 21.51
N SER A 194 2.56 -10.99 21.75
CA SER A 194 3.36 -11.34 22.93
C SER A 194 4.79 -10.79 22.87
N MET A 195 5.28 -10.48 21.67
CA MET A 195 6.59 -9.84 21.45
C MET A 195 6.55 -8.33 21.69
N ARG A 196 5.36 -7.73 21.74
CA ARG A 196 5.20 -6.32 21.99
C ARG A 196 5.47 -6.01 23.46
N CYS A 197 6.25 -4.98 23.74
CA CYS A 197 6.36 -4.43 25.09
C CYS A 197 5.69 -3.06 25.23
N GLY A 198 5.42 -2.67 26.48
CA GLY A 198 4.83 -1.37 26.79
C GLY A 198 3.42 -1.16 26.24
N ASN A 199 2.93 0.06 26.44
CA ASN A 199 1.70 0.55 25.79
C ASN A 199 2.09 1.47 24.62
N PRO A 200 1.26 1.56 23.57
CA PRO A 200 1.47 2.55 22.52
C PRO A 200 1.61 3.95 23.12
N ARG A 201 2.68 4.65 22.74
CA ARG A 201 2.86 6.06 23.06
C ARG A 201 2.04 6.90 22.08
N TYR A 202 1.29 7.85 22.62
CA TYR A 202 0.51 8.79 21.82
C TYR A 202 1.07 10.20 21.98
N ASP A 203 1.30 10.85 20.86
CA ASP A 203 1.65 12.25 20.81
C ASP A 203 0.42 13.13 20.92
N ALA A 204 0.64 14.44 21.07
CA ALA A 204 -0.45 15.40 21.18
C ALA A 204 -1.30 15.46 19.90
N ARG A 205 -0.67 15.31 18.73
CA ARG A 205 -1.33 15.32 17.41
C ARG A 205 -0.40 14.76 16.33
N ILE A 206 -0.97 14.41 15.18
CA ILE A 206 -0.20 14.21 13.94
C ILE A 206 -0.03 15.58 13.28
N GLN A 207 1.20 15.96 12.95
CA GLN A 207 1.49 17.19 12.20
C GLN A 207 2.05 16.94 10.81
N ALA A 208 2.59 15.75 10.57
CA ALA A 208 3.29 15.42 9.32
C ALA A 208 3.26 13.92 9.03
N GLY A 209 3.36 13.57 7.75
CA GLY A 209 3.56 12.21 7.27
C GLY A 209 5.00 12.00 6.79
N VAL A 210 5.62 10.88 7.14
CA VAL A 210 6.97 10.53 6.69
C VAL A 210 6.91 9.29 5.79
N VAL A 211 7.40 9.42 4.56
CA VAL A 211 7.47 8.32 3.60
C VAL A 211 8.83 7.64 3.68
N HIS A 212 8.77 6.31 3.76
CA HIS A 212 9.91 5.39 3.81
C HIS A 212 9.81 4.34 2.72
N HIS A 213 10.93 3.67 2.46
CA HIS A 213 10.96 2.35 1.83
C HIS A 213 11.55 1.31 2.79
N THR A 214 11.46 0.03 2.47
CA THR A 214 12.11 -1.02 3.28
C THR A 214 13.48 -1.42 2.74
N ALA A 215 13.94 -0.82 1.63
CA ALA A 215 15.17 -1.15 0.90
C ALA A 215 15.29 -2.64 0.49
N GLY A 216 14.15 -3.33 0.39
CA GLY A 216 14.08 -4.77 0.08
C GLY A 216 13.88 -5.02 -1.42
N SER A 217 14.16 -6.23 -1.90
CA SER A 217 13.84 -6.62 -3.27
C SER A 217 12.36 -6.38 -3.59
N ASN A 218 12.12 -5.90 -4.82
CA ASN A 218 10.78 -5.72 -5.36
C ASN A 218 10.17 -7.04 -5.87
N ASP A 219 10.95 -8.13 -5.94
CA ASP A 219 10.56 -9.41 -6.54
C ASP A 219 9.90 -10.35 -5.51
N TYR A 220 8.74 -9.93 -5.00
CA TYR A 220 7.88 -10.73 -4.12
C TYR A 220 6.45 -10.80 -4.67
N THR A 221 5.70 -11.83 -4.28
CA THR A 221 4.27 -12.03 -4.61
C THR A 221 3.36 -11.40 -3.55
N PRO A 222 2.06 -11.16 -3.82
CA PRO A 222 1.16 -10.58 -2.82
C PRO A 222 1.06 -11.40 -1.52
N GLN A 223 1.25 -12.72 -1.63
CA GLN A 223 1.22 -13.66 -0.51
C GLN A 223 2.48 -13.55 0.36
N ASP A 224 3.60 -13.09 -0.19
CA ASP A 224 4.84 -12.92 0.58
C ASP A 224 4.78 -11.71 1.52
N SER A 225 3.94 -10.71 1.21
CA SER A 225 3.90 -9.42 1.92
C SER A 225 3.75 -9.55 3.44
N ALA A 226 2.80 -10.36 3.92
CA ALA A 226 2.61 -10.54 5.36
C ALA A 226 3.78 -11.30 6.02
N GLY A 227 4.40 -12.23 5.30
CA GLY A 227 5.61 -12.92 5.76
C GLY A 227 6.79 -11.96 5.93
N ILE A 228 6.98 -11.06 4.96
CA ILE A 228 8.01 -10.00 5.01
C ILE A 228 7.77 -9.09 6.22
N ILE A 229 6.53 -8.65 6.44
CA ILE A 229 6.18 -7.76 7.56
C ILE A 229 6.37 -8.44 8.91
N ARG A 230 5.97 -9.72 9.05
CA ARG A 230 6.24 -10.50 10.27
C ARG A 230 7.74 -10.57 10.58
N SER A 231 8.56 -10.82 9.57
CA SER A 231 10.02 -10.85 9.73
C SER A 231 10.60 -9.50 10.17
N ILE A 232 10.11 -8.39 9.60
CA ILE A 232 10.50 -7.03 10.04
C ILE A 232 10.10 -6.80 11.50
N TYR A 233 8.86 -7.17 11.86
CA TYR A 233 8.37 -7.03 13.24
C TYR A 233 9.18 -7.84 14.23
N GLU A 234 9.49 -9.10 13.91
CA GLU A 234 10.28 -9.98 14.77
C GLU A 234 11.73 -9.52 14.90
N TYR A 235 12.33 -9.04 13.82
CA TYR A 235 13.67 -8.47 13.84
C TYR A 235 13.75 -7.21 14.71
N HIS A 236 12.80 -6.27 14.55
CA HIS A 236 12.72 -5.09 15.41
C HIS A 236 12.56 -5.46 16.88
N THR A 237 11.68 -6.42 17.20
CA THR A 237 11.36 -6.77 18.59
C THR A 237 12.39 -7.69 19.24
N ARG A 238 12.64 -8.85 18.65
CA ARG A 238 13.52 -9.89 19.24
C ARG A 238 14.99 -9.62 19.04
N THR A 239 15.38 -8.96 17.94
CA THR A 239 16.81 -8.74 17.63
C THR A 239 17.29 -7.37 18.08
N LEU A 240 16.55 -6.31 17.80
CA LEU A 240 16.96 -4.94 18.16
C LEU A 240 16.41 -4.47 19.52
N GLY A 241 15.51 -5.26 20.14
CA GLY A 241 14.93 -4.95 21.44
C GLY A 241 13.87 -3.85 21.41
N TRP A 242 13.29 -3.55 20.25
CA TRP A 242 12.26 -2.52 20.15
C TRP A 242 10.92 -3.05 20.65
N CYS A 243 10.08 -2.20 21.25
CA CYS A 243 8.78 -2.67 21.72
C CYS A 243 7.79 -3.00 20.60
N ASP A 244 7.96 -2.47 19.40
CA ASP A 244 7.08 -2.75 18.25
C ASP A 244 7.79 -2.39 16.94
N ILE A 245 7.18 -2.76 15.81
CA ILE A 245 7.62 -2.33 14.48
C ILE A 245 7.71 -0.79 14.40
N ALA A 246 8.69 -0.27 13.65
CA ALA A 246 9.01 1.16 13.64
C ALA A 246 7.91 2.04 13.05
N TYR A 247 7.30 1.56 11.96
CA TYR A 247 6.38 2.31 11.11
C TYR A 247 4.95 2.22 11.61
N ASN A 248 4.16 3.27 11.43
CA ASN A 248 2.73 3.22 11.72
C ASN A 248 1.98 2.34 10.72
N ALA A 249 2.42 2.32 9.46
CA ALA A 249 1.85 1.48 8.42
C ALA A 249 2.87 1.05 7.38
N MET A 250 2.51 0.02 6.62
CA MET A 250 3.30 -0.46 5.51
C MET A 250 2.43 -0.69 4.28
N VAL A 251 2.95 -0.42 3.07
CA VAL A 251 2.22 -0.56 1.81
C VAL A 251 3.04 -1.38 0.82
N ASP A 252 2.47 -2.47 0.32
CA ASP A 252 3.15 -3.34 -0.64
C ASP A 252 2.99 -2.89 -2.10
N ARG A 253 3.73 -3.55 -3.01
CA ARG A 253 3.71 -3.24 -4.46
C ARG A 253 2.36 -3.50 -5.13
N TYR A 254 1.44 -4.17 -4.44
CA TYR A 254 0.08 -4.49 -4.89
C TYR A 254 -0.97 -3.55 -4.30
N GLY A 255 -0.56 -2.63 -3.42
CA GLY A 255 -1.43 -1.68 -2.73
C GLY A 255 -2.08 -2.22 -1.46
N GLN A 256 -1.69 -3.40 -0.96
CA GLN A 256 -2.15 -3.86 0.34
C GLN A 256 -1.58 -2.96 1.43
N VAL A 257 -2.43 -2.48 2.33
CA VAL A 257 -2.03 -1.65 3.48
C VAL A 257 -2.04 -2.52 4.73
N PHE A 258 -0.94 -2.54 5.45
CA PHE A 258 -0.79 -3.26 6.70
C PHE A 258 -0.67 -2.28 7.86
N GLU A 259 -1.43 -2.54 8.92
CA GLU A 259 -1.23 -1.84 10.20
C GLU A 259 0.15 -2.23 10.76
N GLY A 260 1.01 -1.23 10.92
CA GLY A 260 2.32 -1.38 11.55
C GLY A 260 2.16 -1.28 13.06
N ARG A 261 2.74 -0.24 13.67
CA ARG A 261 2.78 -0.03 15.12
C ARG A 261 1.39 0.00 15.74
N ALA A 262 1.20 -0.77 16.82
CA ALA A 262 -0.05 -0.89 17.54
C ALA A 262 -0.48 0.44 18.18
N GLY A 263 -1.78 0.67 18.28
CA GLY A 263 -2.37 1.85 18.92
C GLY A 263 -3.46 2.54 18.10
N GLY A 264 -3.59 2.16 16.83
CA GLY A 264 -4.67 2.57 15.94
C GLY A 264 -4.21 3.48 14.81
N MET A 265 -4.61 3.11 13.59
CA MET A 265 -4.17 3.74 12.34
C MET A 265 -4.52 5.22 12.16
N ALA A 266 -5.55 5.71 12.86
CA ALA A 266 -5.99 7.11 12.80
C ALA A 266 -5.60 7.92 14.05
N ARG A 267 -4.72 7.39 14.90
CA ARG A 267 -4.30 8.01 16.16
C ARG A 267 -2.85 8.49 16.08
N PRO A 268 -2.44 9.49 16.88
CA PRO A 268 -1.08 10.02 16.89
C PRO A 268 -0.11 9.05 17.60
N VAL A 269 0.03 7.83 17.11
CA VAL A 269 0.94 6.82 17.66
C VAL A 269 2.37 7.19 17.30
N GLU A 270 3.25 7.37 18.29
CA GLU A 270 4.66 7.69 18.05
C GLU A 270 5.41 6.47 17.49
N GLY A 271 5.98 6.63 16.30
CA GLY A 271 6.80 5.63 15.64
C GLY A 271 8.24 5.55 16.19
N ALA A 272 9.05 4.70 15.55
CA ALA A 272 10.51 4.67 15.74
C ALA A 272 11.25 4.69 14.39
N HIS A 273 10.64 5.33 13.38
CA HIS A 273 11.06 5.28 11.98
C HIS A 273 11.99 6.43 11.57
N THR A 274 12.02 7.54 12.31
CA THR A 274 12.80 8.73 11.92
C THR A 274 13.42 9.35 13.15
N GLY A 275 14.59 8.84 13.55
CA GLY A 275 15.39 9.39 14.65
C GLY A 275 15.54 10.91 14.56
N GLY A 276 15.23 11.60 15.66
CA GLY A 276 15.21 13.06 15.73
C GLY A 276 13.88 13.71 15.34
N PHE A 277 12.94 12.97 14.74
CA PHE A 277 11.66 13.50 14.22
C PHE A 277 10.49 12.49 14.36
N ASN A 278 10.55 11.56 15.32
CA ASN A 278 9.45 10.62 15.57
C ASN A 278 8.22 11.32 16.18
N HIS A 279 8.45 12.30 17.06
CA HIS A 279 7.38 12.99 17.77
C HIS A 279 6.51 13.85 16.82
N ASN A 280 5.20 13.69 16.92
CA ASN A 280 4.14 14.33 16.14
C ASN A 280 4.17 13.99 14.63
N THR A 281 4.84 12.91 14.24
CA THR A 281 4.86 12.44 12.84
C THR A 281 4.24 11.05 12.72
N TRP A 282 3.81 10.70 11.51
CA TRP A 282 3.21 9.41 11.20
C TRP A 282 3.92 8.79 9.99
N GLY A 283 4.58 7.65 10.20
CA GLY A 283 5.45 7.02 9.22
C GLY A 283 4.79 5.87 8.45
N VAL A 284 4.95 5.89 7.13
CA VAL A 284 4.56 4.80 6.23
C VAL A 284 5.77 4.28 5.46
N ALA A 285 5.99 2.97 5.48
CA ALA A 285 7.01 2.30 4.68
C ALA A 285 6.41 1.60 3.46
N MET A 286 6.92 1.92 2.28
CA MET A 286 6.63 1.17 1.06
C MET A 286 7.55 -0.06 1.00
N LEU A 287 6.98 -1.27 0.93
CA LEU A 287 7.80 -2.49 0.77
C LEU A 287 8.46 -2.48 -0.60
N GLY A 288 9.79 -2.45 -0.60
CA GLY A 288 10.60 -2.43 -1.80
C GLY A 288 11.84 -1.56 -1.69
N ASP A 289 12.60 -1.52 -2.77
CA ASP A 289 13.75 -0.67 -3.01
C ASP A 289 13.40 0.24 -4.18
N PHE A 290 13.52 1.54 -3.98
CA PHE A 290 13.13 2.56 -4.96
C PHE A 290 14.25 3.53 -5.24
N GLU A 291 15.50 3.09 -5.12
CA GLU A 291 16.64 3.89 -5.56
C GLU A 291 16.60 4.07 -7.07
N VAL A 292 16.43 2.97 -7.82
CA VAL A 292 16.41 3.01 -9.29
C VAL A 292 15.00 2.84 -9.87
N ASP A 293 14.24 1.85 -9.37
CA ASP A 293 12.91 1.55 -9.88
C ASP A 293 11.85 2.30 -9.08
N PRO A 294 10.86 2.97 -9.71
CA PRO A 294 9.80 3.64 -8.96
C PRO A 294 8.81 2.64 -8.34
N PRO A 295 8.11 3.02 -7.25
CA PRO A 295 6.99 2.23 -6.74
C PRO A 295 5.92 2.04 -7.81
N THR A 296 5.19 0.92 -7.74
CA THR A 296 4.12 0.66 -8.71
C THR A 296 3.04 1.75 -8.62
N PRO A 297 2.30 2.03 -9.71
CA PRO A 297 1.24 3.03 -9.67
C PRO A 297 0.17 2.79 -8.60
N ILE A 298 -0.09 1.52 -8.24
CA ILE A 298 -1.05 1.17 -7.19
C ILE A 298 -0.45 1.38 -5.80
N GLN A 299 0.82 1.02 -5.57
CA GLN A 299 1.51 1.26 -4.30
C GLN A 299 1.62 2.76 -4.02
N LEU A 300 2.12 3.54 -4.98
CA LEU A 300 2.25 5.00 -4.87
C LEU A 300 0.91 5.66 -4.52
N ARG A 301 -0.15 5.31 -5.26
CA ARG A 301 -1.50 5.84 -5.04
C ARG A 301 -2.05 5.45 -3.69
N THR A 302 -1.86 4.20 -3.27
CA THR A 302 -2.36 3.70 -1.99
C THR A 302 -1.65 4.40 -0.83
N THR A 303 -0.32 4.53 -0.88
CA THR A 303 0.47 5.29 0.10
C THR A 303 -0.02 6.73 0.20
N ALA A 304 -0.22 7.40 -0.94
CA ALA A 304 -0.71 8.77 -0.97
C ALA A 304 -2.13 8.90 -0.40
N ARG A 305 -3.05 7.99 -0.73
CA ARG A 305 -4.41 7.99 -0.17
C ARG A 305 -4.43 7.67 1.32
N LEU A 306 -3.56 6.78 1.78
CA LEU A 306 -3.38 6.47 3.20
C LEU A 306 -2.97 7.73 3.98
N LEU A 307 -1.97 8.44 3.47
CA LEU A 307 -1.54 9.72 4.05
C LEU A 307 -2.63 10.79 3.98
N GLY A 308 -3.35 10.90 2.86
CA GLY A 308 -4.47 11.83 2.72
C GLY A 308 -5.60 11.56 3.73
N TRP A 309 -5.90 10.29 4.00
CA TRP A 309 -6.85 9.91 5.05
C TRP A 309 -6.34 10.30 6.45
N VAL A 310 -5.13 9.86 6.83
CA VAL A 310 -4.58 10.08 8.17
C VAL A 310 -4.42 11.57 8.47
N LEU A 311 -3.85 12.33 7.54
CA LEU A 311 -3.68 13.78 7.68
C LEU A 311 -5.02 14.50 7.64
N GLY A 312 -5.97 14.04 6.83
CA GLY A 312 -7.33 14.56 6.80
C GLY A 312 -8.04 14.42 8.14
N VAL A 313 -7.93 13.25 8.79
CA VAL A 313 -8.44 13.03 10.16
C VAL A 313 -7.76 13.95 11.17
N ALA A 314 -6.46 14.21 10.99
CA ALA A 314 -5.69 15.11 11.85
C ALA A 314 -5.93 16.61 11.57
N GLY A 315 -6.70 16.97 10.53
CA GLY A 315 -6.91 18.36 10.11
C GLY A 315 -5.67 19.03 9.52
N VAL A 316 -4.79 18.24 8.92
CA VAL A 316 -3.50 18.67 8.38
C VAL A 316 -3.54 18.68 6.85
N ASP A 317 -3.15 19.80 6.24
CA ASP A 317 -3.12 19.96 4.78
C ASP A 317 -1.90 19.23 4.16
N PRO A 318 -2.11 18.22 3.30
CA PRO A 318 -1.03 17.50 2.62
C PRO A 318 -0.12 18.36 1.73
N LEU A 319 -0.60 19.51 1.23
CA LEU A 319 0.18 20.48 0.46
C LEU A 319 0.83 21.57 1.34
N GLY A 320 0.52 21.57 2.64
CA GLY A 320 1.02 22.52 3.61
C GLY A 320 2.51 22.34 3.94
N SER A 321 2.95 23.15 4.90
CA SER A 321 4.25 23.04 5.54
C SER A 321 4.10 23.02 7.06
N VAL A 322 5.09 22.42 7.70
CA VAL A 322 5.15 22.22 9.15
C VAL A 322 6.53 22.64 9.65
N VAL A 323 6.60 23.18 10.86
CA VAL A 323 7.87 23.38 11.59
C VAL A 323 7.99 22.29 12.64
N LEU A 324 9.00 21.44 12.53
CA LEU A 324 9.29 20.39 13.50
C LEU A 324 10.64 20.65 14.19
N PRO A 325 10.69 20.67 15.53
CA PRO A 325 11.96 20.75 16.25
C PRO A 325 12.69 19.40 16.17
N SER A 326 13.98 19.43 15.82
CA SER A 326 14.81 18.23 15.88
C SER A 326 15.05 17.81 17.33
N GLU A 327 14.90 16.52 17.64
CA GLU A 327 15.35 15.93 18.91
C GLU A 327 16.86 15.61 18.90
N GLY A 328 17.57 15.97 17.82
CA GLY A 328 18.99 15.69 17.66
C GLY A 328 19.32 14.20 17.61
N GLY A 329 20.56 13.87 17.95
CA GLY A 329 21.07 12.50 17.92
C GLY A 329 21.90 12.19 16.67
N SER A 330 22.56 11.03 16.66
CA SER A 330 23.47 10.61 15.59
C SER A 330 22.77 10.28 14.26
N PHE A 331 21.44 10.25 14.25
CA PHE A 331 20.64 9.80 13.11
C PHE A 331 20.14 10.95 12.23
N THR A 332 20.17 12.18 12.74
CA THR A 332 19.71 13.37 12.02
C THR A 332 20.88 14.28 11.70
N LYS A 333 20.76 15.02 10.59
CA LYS A 333 21.69 16.07 10.20
C LYS A 333 21.49 17.39 10.97
N PHE A 334 20.51 17.45 11.88
CA PHE A 334 20.12 18.66 12.60
C PHE A 334 20.46 18.59 14.10
N PRO A 335 20.92 19.70 14.71
CA PRO A 335 21.18 19.73 16.15
C PRO A 335 19.87 19.77 16.95
N LEU A 336 19.93 19.29 18.20
CA LEU A 336 18.80 19.31 19.14
C LEU A 336 18.19 20.72 19.25
N GLY A 337 16.87 20.78 19.13
CA GLY A 337 16.06 22.00 19.22
C GLY A 337 16.00 22.83 17.93
N ALA A 338 16.70 22.46 16.86
CA ALA A 338 16.65 23.20 15.60
C ALA A 338 15.25 23.14 14.97
N PRO A 339 14.60 24.29 14.68
CA PRO A 339 13.29 24.32 14.04
C PRO A 339 13.44 24.15 12.52
N ILE A 340 12.95 23.04 11.98
CA ILE A 340 13.06 22.73 10.55
C ILE A 340 11.69 22.89 9.89
N THR A 341 11.62 23.73 8.85
CA THR A 341 10.43 23.85 8.00
C THR A 341 10.46 22.77 6.93
N LEU A 342 9.44 21.91 6.92
CA LEU A 342 9.30 20.78 6.02
C LEU A 342 7.93 20.86 5.32
N PRO A 343 7.77 20.29 4.12
CA PRO A 343 6.45 19.95 3.62
C PRO A 343 5.73 19.02 4.60
N THR A 344 4.41 19.13 4.71
CA THR A 344 3.61 18.26 5.59
C THR A 344 3.87 16.77 5.34
N ILE A 345 4.05 16.38 4.07
CA ILE A 345 4.49 15.03 3.71
C ILE A 345 5.93 15.14 3.22
N PHE A 346 6.86 14.53 3.94
CA PHE A 346 8.29 14.56 3.63
C PHE A 346 8.87 13.14 3.72
N THR A 347 10.15 12.97 3.43
CA THR A 347 10.80 11.65 3.46
C THR A 347 11.85 11.54 4.55
N HIS A 348 12.28 10.32 4.85
CA HIS A 348 13.36 10.12 5.82
C HIS A 348 14.62 10.90 5.46
N ARG A 349 15.05 10.89 4.20
CA ARG A 349 16.20 11.65 3.65
C ARG A 349 16.14 13.16 3.91
N ASP A 350 14.94 13.74 4.02
CA ASP A 350 14.79 15.18 4.29
C ASP A 350 15.36 15.59 5.66
N VAL A 351 15.41 14.65 6.61
CA VAL A 351 15.83 14.92 8.00
C VAL A 351 16.90 13.98 8.55
N GLY A 352 16.99 12.77 8.02
CA GLY A 352 17.93 11.72 8.41
C GLY A 352 19.20 11.71 7.56
N ILE A 353 20.15 10.90 7.98
CA ILE A 353 21.38 10.56 7.22
C ILE A 353 21.12 9.23 6.52
N THR A 354 20.39 9.24 5.41
CA THR A 354 19.91 8.03 4.70
C THR A 354 19.51 8.37 3.27
N GLU A 355 19.46 7.36 2.39
CA GLU A 355 18.93 7.47 1.04
C GLU A 355 17.41 7.20 1.00
N CYS A 356 16.81 6.68 2.08
CA CYS A 356 15.37 6.39 2.18
C CYS A 356 14.49 7.61 1.82
N PRO A 357 13.56 7.51 0.84
CA PRO A 357 12.89 6.29 0.38
C PRO A 357 13.42 5.79 -0.98
N GLY A 358 14.62 6.21 -1.37
CA GLY A 358 15.21 5.95 -2.68
C GLY A 358 14.96 7.09 -3.69
N ASP A 359 15.90 7.30 -4.61
CA ASP A 359 15.90 8.36 -5.62
C ASP A 359 14.63 8.36 -6.50
N ALA A 360 14.20 7.21 -7.00
CA ALA A 360 13.02 7.09 -7.85
C ALA A 360 11.71 7.40 -7.09
N ALA A 361 11.58 6.97 -5.83
CA ALA A 361 10.43 7.33 -5.00
C ALA A 361 10.46 8.81 -4.58
N TYR A 362 11.64 9.34 -4.24
CA TYR A 362 11.82 10.73 -3.83
C TYR A 362 11.38 11.70 -4.94
N ALA A 363 11.67 11.38 -6.20
CA ALA A 363 11.22 12.15 -7.36
C ALA A 363 9.67 12.24 -7.49
N LEU A 364 8.93 11.30 -6.88
CA LEU A 364 7.47 11.22 -6.95
C LEU A 364 6.76 11.87 -5.75
N MET A 365 7.48 12.49 -4.82
CA MET A 365 6.89 13.08 -3.61
C MET A 365 5.88 14.21 -3.91
N GLY A 366 6.05 14.95 -5.00
CA GLY A 366 5.04 15.91 -5.47
C GLY A 366 3.71 15.22 -5.81
N GLN A 367 3.78 14.10 -6.53
CA GLN A 367 2.60 13.31 -6.90
C GLN A 367 1.92 12.69 -5.66
N ILE A 368 2.69 12.24 -4.67
CA ILE A 368 2.13 11.75 -3.39
C ILE A 368 1.34 12.85 -2.70
N ARG A 369 1.90 14.06 -2.58
CA ARG A 369 1.21 15.21 -1.95
C ARG A 369 -0.06 15.59 -2.71
N ASP A 370 0.01 15.65 -4.04
CA ASP A 370 -1.15 15.97 -4.87
C ASP A 370 -2.28 14.95 -4.74
N ILE A 371 -1.96 13.65 -4.71
CA ILE A 371 -2.98 12.60 -4.53
C ILE A 371 -3.55 12.63 -3.10
N ALA A 372 -2.69 12.84 -2.09
CA ALA A 372 -3.12 12.93 -0.69
C ALA A 372 -4.06 14.12 -0.45
N ALA A 373 -3.77 15.29 -1.03
CA ALA A 373 -4.61 16.49 -0.92
C ALA A 373 -6.00 16.30 -1.52
N ARG A 374 -6.11 15.45 -2.55
CA ARG A 374 -7.35 15.12 -3.24
C ARG A 374 -8.06 13.91 -2.65
N PHE A 375 -7.70 13.46 -1.45
CA PHE A 375 -8.29 12.28 -0.83
C PHE A 375 -9.84 12.36 -0.73
N ASN A 376 -10.36 13.56 -0.47
CA ASN A 376 -11.79 13.84 -0.38
C ASN A 376 -12.44 14.27 -1.71
N ASP A 377 -11.65 14.42 -2.77
CA ASP A 377 -12.17 14.83 -4.08
C ASP A 377 -12.82 13.64 -4.80
N PRO A 378 -13.86 13.89 -5.64
CA PRO A 378 -14.38 12.89 -6.56
C PRO A 378 -13.26 12.30 -7.44
N PRO A 379 -13.30 10.99 -7.76
CA PRO A 379 -12.26 10.34 -8.52
C PRO A 379 -12.08 10.99 -9.89
N GLY A 380 -10.82 11.21 -10.29
CA GLY A 380 -10.50 11.77 -11.59
C GLY A 380 -10.79 10.80 -12.75
N PRO A 381 -10.75 11.28 -14.01
CA PRO A 381 -11.10 10.47 -15.20
C PRO A 381 -10.38 9.12 -15.32
N SER A 382 -9.07 9.08 -15.01
CA SER A 382 -8.28 7.84 -15.06
C SER A 382 -8.62 6.87 -13.91
N GLN A 383 -9.01 7.40 -12.75
CA GLN A 383 -9.47 6.59 -11.62
C GLN A 383 -10.82 5.97 -11.93
N LEU A 384 -11.73 6.75 -12.52
CA LEU A 384 -13.03 6.27 -12.96
C LEU A 384 -12.88 5.14 -13.98
N ALA A 385 -12.03 5.30 -14.99
CA ALA A 385 -11.76 4.24 -15.97
C ALA A 385 -11.28 2.94 -15.31
N GLU A 386 -10.37 3.06 -14.35
CA GLU A 386 -9.84 1.92 -13.61
C GLU A 386 -10.90 1.26 -12.71
N GLN A 387 -11.81 2.04 -12.12
CA GLN A 387 -12.94 1.57 -11.32
C GLN A 387 -13.90 0.68 -12.11
N LEU A 388 -13.98 0.89 -13.43
CA LEU A 388 -14.82 0.12 -14.35
C LEU A 388 -14.12 -1.15 -14.87
N ARG A 389 -12.80 -1.27 -14.69
CA ARG A 389 -12.00 -2.36 -15.26
C ARG A 389 -12.55 -3.73 -14.84
N GLY A 390 -12.72 -4.61 -15.82
CA GLY A 390 -13.29 -5.95 -15.62
C GLY A 390 -14.82 -6.01 -15.74
N GLY A 391 -15.52 -4.87 -15.82
CA GLY A 391 -16.95 -4.79 -16.10
C GLY A 391 -17.30 -4.78 -17.59
N ALA A 392 -18.55 -5.09 -17.92
CA ALA A 392 -19.05 -5.10 -19.29
C ALA A 392 -19.01 -3.71 -19.96
N ILE A 393 -19.29 -2.65 -19.20
CA ILE A 393 -19.20 -1.26 -19.67
C ILE A 393 -17.76 -0.91 -20.06
N PHE A 394 -16.78 -1.25 -19.22
CA PHE A 394 -15.36 -1.01 -19.53
C PHE A 394 -14.90 -1.80 -20.76
N ALA A 395 -15.29 -3.07 -20.87
CA ALA A 395 -14.94 -3.90 -22.01
C ALA A 395 -15.45 -3.30 -23.34
N LYS A 396 -16.69 -2.78 -23.36
CA LYS A 396 -17.26 -2.10 -24.53
C LYS A 396 -16.56 -0.75 -24.78
N TRP A 397 -16.29 0.04 -23.75
CA TRP A 397 -15.59 1.33 -23.88
C TRP A 397 -14.17 1.16 -24.46
N GLU A 398 -13.40 0.19 -23.98
CA GLU A 398 -12.09 -0.17 -24.54
C GLU A 398 -12.20 -0.61 -26.00
N ALA A 399 -13.19 -1.44 -26.34
CA ALA A 399 -13.43 -1.88 -27.72
C ALA A 399 -13.78 -0.73 -28.67
N LEU A 400 -14.34 0.37 -28.15
CA LEU A 400 -14.61 1.60 -28.90
C LEU A 400 -13.39 2.54 -29.03
N GLY A 401 -12.24 2.18 -28.42
CA GLY A 401 -11.02 3.00 -28.42
C GLY A 401 -10.76 3.75 -27.11
N GLY A 402 -11.47 3.42 -26.02
CA GLY A 402 -11.24 3.96 -24.69
C GLY A 402 -11.34 5.49 -24.65
N LYS A 403 -10.34 6.16 -24.05
CA LYS A 403 -10.26 7.63 -23.97
C LYS A 403 -10.25 8.33 -25.33
N ASP A 404 -9.80 7.64 -26.38
CA ASP A 404 -9.70 8.18 -27.74
C ASP A 404 -10.99 7.92 -28.55
N SER A 405 -11.97 7.22 -27.96
CA SER A 405 -13.29 7.01 -28.55
C SER A 405 -14.10 8.31 -28.62
N TYR A 406 -15.24 8.25 -29.31
CA TYR A 406 -16.18 9.37 -29.37
C TYR A 406 -16.87 9.67 -28.02
N LEU A 407 -16.79 8.76 -27.02
CA LEU A 407 -17.29 8.99 -25.66
C LEU A 407 -16.32 9.81 -24.81
N GLY A 408 -15.00 9.67 -25.03
CA GLY A 408 -13.98 10.26 -24.17
C GLY A 408 -13.81 9.52 -22.85
N TRP A 409 -13.33 10.22 -21.81
CA TRP A 409 -13.15 9.63 -20.49
C TRP A 409 -14.49 9.43 -19.74
N PRO A 410 -14.59 8.42 -18.85
CA PRO A 410 -15.69 8.33 -17.89
C PRO A 410 -15.66 9.51 -16.91
N THR A 411 -16.85 9.99 -16.56
CA THR A 411 -17.11 11.11 -15.65
C THR A 411 -17.88 10.69 -14.40
N SER A 412 -18.37 9.45 -14.34
CA SER A 412 -18.98 8.84 -13.15
C SER A 412 -18.46 7.43 -12.88
N PRO A 413 -18.59 6.93 -11.64
CA PRO A 413 -18.56 5.50 -11.37
C PRO A 413 -19.73 4.79 -12.05
N GLU A 414 -19.71 3.45 -12.07
CA GLU A 414 -20.88 2.66 -12.47
C GLU A 414 -22.00 2.81 -11.43
N ALA A 415 -23.18 3.22 -11.89
CA ALA A 415 -24.35 3.50 -11.07
C ALA A 415 -25.54 2.61 -11.45
N PHE A 416 -26.48 2.45 -10.52
CA PHE A 416 -27.71 1.66 -10.72
C PHE A 416 -28.72 2.43 -11.59
N GLY A 417 -29.19 1.85 -12.70
CA GLY A 417 -30.32 2.35 -13.48
C GLY A 417 -31.67 1.82 -12.95
N GLN A 418 -32.68 1.71 -13.82
CA GLN A 418 -33.93 1.01 -13.53
C GLN A 418 -33.73 -0.52 -13.54
N GLY A 419 -34.31 -1.22 -12.55
CA GLY A 419 -34.22 -2.67 -12.44
C GLY A 419 -32.78 -3.15 -12.19
N THR A 420 -32.32 -4.10 -13.00
CA THR A 420 -30.95 -4.66 -12.93
C THR A 420 -29.92 -3.85 -13.72
N SER A 421 -30.34 -2.79 -14.41
CA SER A 421 -29.46 -2.03 -15.29
C SER A 421 -28.37 -1.26 -14.53
N ARG A 422 -27.30 -0.97 -15.25
CA ARG A 422 -26.16 -0.17 -14.82
C ARG A 422 -25.86 0.89 -15.87
N TYR A 423 -25.26 2.00 -15.46
CA TYR A 423 -24.82 3.02 -16.40
C TYR A 423 -23.58 3.75 -15.90
N VAL A 424 -22.86 4.34 -16.86
CA VAL A 424 -21.71 5.24 -16.66
C VAL A 424 -21.86 6.43 -17.58
N THR A 425 -21.60 7.63 -17.07
CA THR A 425 -21.49 8.83 -17.91
C THR A 425 -20.05 9.03 -18.38
N PHE A 426 -19.91 9.56 -19.59
CA PHE A 426 -18.65 9.90 -20.23
C PHE A 426 -18.66 11.38 -20.62
N GLU A 427 -17.52 11.93 -21.03
CA GLU A 427 -17.40 13.32 -21.47
C GLU A 427 -18.41 13.71 -22.56
N ARG A 428 -18.74 12.76 -23.45
CA ARG A 428 -19.57 12.99 -24.64
C ARG A 428 -20.74 12.01 -24.80
N GLY A 429 -21.23 11.45 -23.69
CA GLY A 429 -22.41 10.59 -23.71
C GLY A 429 -22.51 9.70 -22.47
N ALA A 430 -23.21 8.58 -22.62
CA ALA A 430 -23.32 7.57 -21.57
C ALA A 430 -23.22 6.17 -22.17
N MET A 431 -22.99 5.18 -21.31
CA MET A 431 -23.12 3.78 -21.66
C MET A 431 -24.06 3.12 -20.64
N TYR A 432 -25.05 2.39 -21.15
CA TYR A 432 -26.01 1.64 -20.34
C TYR A 432 -25.80 0.16 -20.56
N TRP A 433 -25.94 -0.62 -19.49
CA TRP A 433 -25.81 -2.07 -19.51
C TRP A 433 -26.98 -2.74 -18.80
N SER A 434 -27.42 -3.87 -19.32
CA SER A 434 -28.26 -4.85 -18.63
C SER A 434 -27.91 -6.26 -19.11
N PRO A 435 -28.30 -7.32 -18.37
CA PRO A 435 -28.18 -8.69 -18.85
C PRO A 435 -28.85 -8.92 -20.21
N GLU A 436 -29.94 -8.22 -20.51
CA GLU A 436 -30.72 -8.37 -21.72
C GLU A 436 -30.14 -7.61 -22.92
N THR A 437 -29.59 -6.41 -22.69
CA THR A 437 -29.13 -5.52 -23.77
C THR A 437 -27.62 -5.56 -24.01
N GLY A 438 -26.83 -6.02 -23.04
CA GLY A 438 -25.40 -5.76 -23.04
C GLY A 438 -25.09 -4.27 -22.86
N ALA A 439 -23.81 -3.90 -23.00
CA ALA A 439 -23.34 -2.54 -22.82
C ALA A 439 -23.44 -1.77 -24.16
N GLU A 440 -24.28 -0.74 -24.20
CA GLU A 440 -24.53 0.05 -25.41
C GLU A 440 -24.33 1.56 -25.16
N PRO A 441 -23.56 2.23 -26.03
CA PRO A 441 -23.28 3.66 -25.92
C PRO A 441 -24.47 4.48 -26.43
N ILE A 442 -24.67 5.67 -25.87
CA ILE A 442 -25.68 6.63 -26.33
C ILE A 442 -25.10 8.04 -26.27
N THR A 443 -25.19 8.77 -27.40
CA THR A 443 -24.51 10.07 -27.55
C THR A 443 -25.36 11.10 -28.30
N GLY A 444 -24.86 12.33 -28.37
CA GLY A 444 -25.41 13.40 -29.20
C GLY A 444 -26.90 13.70 -28.95
N GLU A 445 -27.59 14.10 -30.01
CA GLU A 445 -29.00 14.51 -29.95
C GLU A 445 -29.93 13.35 -29.59
N ILE A 446 -29.57 12.12 -29.96
CA ILE A 446 -30.31 10.91 -29.57
C ILE A 446 -30.30 10.77 -28.05
N TYR A 447 -29.15 10.97 -27.40
CA TYR A 447 -29.05 10.95 -25.95
C TYR A 447 -29.90 12.05 -25.30
N THR A 448 -29.85 13.27 -25.83
CA THR A 448 -30.63 14.40 -25.31
C THR A 448 -32.14 14.12 -25.40
N VAL A 449 -32.61 13.68 -26.56
CA VAL A 449 -34.02 13.36 -26.77
C VAL A 449 -34.46 12.16 -25.93
N TRP A 450 -33.69 11.08 -25.89
CA TRP A 450 -34.00 9.94 -25.02
C TRP A 450 -34.08 10.35 -23.54
N GLY A 451 -33.19 11.24 -23.09
CA GLY A 451 -33.24 11.82 -21.75
C GLY A 451 -34.53 12.59 -21.48
N SER A 452 -34.99 13.41 -22.43
CA SER A 452 -36.27 14.13 -22.33
C SER A 452 -37.50 13.19 -22.28
N LEU A 453 -37.36 11.97 -22.81
CA LEU A 453 -38.39 10.94 -22.80
C LEU A 453 -38.37 10.06 -21.54
N GLY A 454 -37.52 10.39 -20.55
CA GLY A 454 -37.43 9.68 -19.28
C GLY A 454 -36.36 8.60 -19.21
N PHE A 455 -35.36 8.63 -20.11
CA PHE A 455 -34.26 7.65 -20.16
C PHE A 455 -34.77 6.20 -20.17
N GLU A 456 -34.16 5.31 -19.39
CA GLU A 456 -34.50 3.89 -19.31
C GLU A 456 -35.89 3.64 -18.70
N ARG A 457 -36.47 4.65 -18.03
CA ARG A 457 -37.83 4.58 -17.48
C ARG A 457 -38.89 5.01 -18.49
N GLY A 458 -38.46 5.60 -19.61
CA GLY A 458 -39.32 6.00 -20.70
C GLY A 458 -39.86 4.81 -21.49
N ALA A 459 -40.85 5.07 -22.35
CA ALA A 459 -41.52 4.03 -23.14
C ALA A 459 -40.58 3.26 -24.09
N LEU A 460 -39.40 3.81 -24.42
CA LEU A 460 -38.40 3.15 -25.28
C LEU A 460 -37.61 2.07 -24.54
N GLY A 461 -37.44 2.18 -23.22
CA GLY A 461 -36.52 1.34 -22.44
C GLY A 461 -35.04 1.63 -22.72
N LEU A 462 -34.19 0.63 -22.51
CA LEU A 462 -32.73 0.71 -22.68
C LEU A 462 -32.30 0.63 -24.15
N PRO A 463 -31.15 1.22 -24.52
CA PRO A 463 -30.55 1.01 -25.84
C PRO A 463 -30.14 -0.46 -26.04
N THR A 464 -30.35 -0.98 -27.25
CA THR A 464 -29.99 -2.36 -27.67
C THR A 464 -28.95 -2.39 -28.77
N SER A 465 -28.49 -1.22 -29.23
CA SER A 465 -27.37 -1.08 -30.16
C SER A 465 -26.61 0.22 -29.96
N SER A 466 -25.37 0.26 -30.43
CA SER A 466 -24.69 1.51 -30.81
C SER A 466 -25.49 2.25 -31.89
N GLU A 467 -25.14 3.51 -32.12
CA GLU A 467 -25.62 4.29 -33.26
C GLU A 467 -25.25 3.63 -34.60
N ILE A 468 -26.23 3.49 -35.47
CA ILE A 468 -26.13 2.95 -36.83
C ILE A 468 -26.14 4.15 -37.78
N ALA A 469 -24.99 4.40 -38.40
CA ALA A 469 -24.84 5.49 -39.34
C ALA A 469 -25.36 5.11 -40.74
N GLU A 470 -26.40 5.80 -41.18
CA GLU A 470 -26.89 5.79 -42.56
C GLU A 470 -26.55 7.13 -43.24
N PRO A 471 -26.69 7.25 -44.58
CA PRO A 471 -26.36 8.49 -45.28
C PRO A 471 -27.09 9.72 -44.72
N GLN A 472 -28.41 9.61 -44.54
CA GLN A 472 -29.28 10.69 -44.03
C GLN A 472 -29.60 10.55 -42.54
N TRP A 473 -29.56 9.34 -41.99
CA TRP A 473 -30.03 9.06 -40.64
C TRP A 473 -28.92 8.57 -39.73
N ILE A 474 -29.05 8.85 -38.44
CA ILE A 474 -28.37 8.08 -37.39
C ILE A 474 -29.46 7.38 -36.60
N VAL A 475 -29.46 6.04 -36.63
CA VAL A 475 -30.50 5.22 -36.02
C VAL A 475 -29.96 4.55 -34.77
N GLN A 476 -30.71 4.56 -33.68
CA GLN A 476 -30.41 3.78 -32.49
C GLN A 476 -31.61 2.94 -32.08
N ASN A 477 -31.35 1.66 -31.81
CA ASN A 477 -32.36 0.72 -31.36
C ASN A 477 -32.49 0.77 -29.83
N PHE A 478 -33.72 0.64 -29.36
CA PHE A 478 -34.10 0.51 -27.96
C PHE A 478 -34.99 -0.72 -27.78
N GLN A 479 -35.21 -1.15 -26.55
CA GLN A 479 -36.01 -2.33 -26.22
C GLN A 479 -37.42 -2.32 -26.85
N HIS A 480 -38.03 -1.15 -27.00
CA HIS A 480 -39.42 -1.00 -27.46
C HIS A 480 -39.58 -0.12 -28.70
N GLY A 481 -38.47 0.31 -29.33
CA GLY A 481 -38.55 1.21 -30.48
C GLY A 481 -37.20 1.71 -30.97
N THR A 482 -37.21 2.78 -31.77
CA THR A 482 -35.99 3.43 -32.27
C THR A 482 -36.05 4.94 -32.11
N LEU A 483 -34.87 5.55 -32.05
CA LEU A 483 -34.68 6.98 -32.28
C LEU A 483 -33.83 7.18 -33.53
N ASN A 484 -34.30 8.01 -34.45
CA ASN A 484 -33.68 8.24 -35.75
C ASN A 484 -33.39 9.74 -35.90
N PHE A 485 -32.13 10.14 -35.80
CA PHE A 485 -31.70 11.52 -36.01
C PHE A 485 -31.56 11.81 -37.51
N ASP A 486 -32.29 12.82 -37.99
CA ASP A 486 -32.21 13.33 -39.37
C ASP A 486 -31.06 14.33 -39.49
N ARG A 487 -30.04 14.00 -40.29
CA ARG A 487 -28.88 14.87 -40.50
C ARG A 487 -29.20 16.13 -41.29
N GLU A 488 -30.25 16.13 -42.11
CA GLU A 488 -30.65 17.28 -42.92
C GLU A 488 -31.46 18.28 -42.09
N LYS A 489 -32.39 17.77 -41.28
CA LYS A 489 -33.29 18.61 -40.48
C LYS A 489 -32.77 18.92 -39.08
N GLY A 490 -31.86 18.11 -38.55
CA GLY A 490 -31.42 18.20 -37.15
C GLY A 490 -32.47 17.76 -36.13
N THR A 491 -33.51 17.03 -36.55
CA THR A 491 -34.60 16.55 -35.69
C THR A 491 -34.47 15.06 -35.38
N VAL A 492 -35.03 14.60 -34.27
CA VAL A 492 -35.09 13.16 -33.94
C VAL A 492 -36.50 12.64 -34.15
N VAL A 493 -36.63 11.55 -34.91
CA VAL A 493 -37.89 10.82 -35.07
C VAL A 493 -37.89 9.64 -34.11
N ARG A 494 -38.87 9.58 -33.22
CA ARG A 494 -39.12 8.40 -32.38
C ARG A 494 -40.08 7.45 -33.08
N VAL A 495 -39.71 6.18 -33.17
CA VAL A 495 -40.61 5.11 -33.62
C VAL A 495 -40.90 4.18 -32.44
N LEU A 496 -42.16 4.14 -32.01
CA LEU A 496 -42.64 3.22 -30.98
C LEU A 496 -43.83 2.45 -31.56
N ASP A 497 -43.84 1.12 -31.48
CA ASP A 497 -44.88 0.26 -32.06
C ASP A 497 -45.19 0.57 -33.55
N GLY A 498 -44.16 0.96 -34.32
CA GLY A 498 -44.28 1.33 -35.73
C GLY A 498 -44.87 2.72 -36.00
N VAL A 499 -45.12 3.53 -34.97
CA VAL A 499 -45.66 4.89 -35.11
C VAL A 499 -44.52 5.91 -35.04
N PRO A 500 -44.17 6.59 -36.16
CA PRO A 500 -43.15 7.63 -36.17
C PRO A 500 -43.73 8.95 -35.63
N VAL A 501 -42.99 9.60 -34.73
CA VAL A 501 -43.27 10.93 -34.21
C VAL A 501 -41.99 11.77 -34.27
N GLU A 502 -42.02 12.85 -35.05
CA GLU A 502 -40.92 13.82 -35.09
C GLU A 502 -40.93 14.63 -33.79
N LEU A 503 -39.78 14.68 -33.11
CA LEU A 503 -39.57 15.39 -31.87
C LEU A 503 -38.77 16.67 -32.15
N PRO A 504 -39.14 17.81 -31.52
CA PRO A 504 -38.43 19.06 -31.73
C PRO A 504 -36.97 18.91 -31.29
N SER A 505 -36.05 19.54 -32.03
CA SER A 505 -34.65 19.62 -31.65
C SER A 505 -34.52 20.38 -30.33
N THR A 506 -33.66 19.88 -29.45
CA THR A 506 -33.38 20.56 -28.18
C THR A 506 -32.26 21.56 -28.40
N GLU A 507 -32.58 22.81 -28.79
CA GLU A 507 -31.60 23.88 -29.10
C GLU A 507 -30.67 24.31 -27.93
N SER A 508 -30.70 23.63 -26.80
CA SER A 508 -29.83 23.91 -25.67
C SER A 508 -28.67 22.91 -25.66
N GLY A 509 -27.49 23.33 -26.12
CA GLY A 509 -26.23 22.56 -26.15
C GLY A 509 -25.68 22.15 -24.77
N PHE A 510 -26.55 21.69 -23.88
CA PHE A 510 -26.25 21.08 -22.60
C PHE A 510 -26.47 19.57 -22.73
N ALA A 511 -25.49 18.77 -22.31
CA ALA A 511 -25.76 17.37 -21.98
C ALA A 511 -26.91 17.36 -20.95
N PRO A 512 -27.97 16.55 -21.15
CA PRO A 512 -29.10 16.55 -20.22
C PRO A 512 -28.59 16.20 -18.82
N ILE A 513 -28.79 17.11 -17.87
CA ILE A 513 -28.50 16.86 -16.47
C ILE A 513 -29.57 15.90 -15.95
N GLN A 514 -29.19 14.69 -15.55
CA GLN A 514 -30.09 13.82 -14.79
C GLN A 514 -30.35 14.45 -13.41
N LEU A 515 -31.42 15.25 -13.31
CA LEU A 515 -31.76 16.07 -12.15
C LEU A 515 -32.20 15.29 -10.90
N GLU A 516 -32.38 13.97 -10.98
CA GLU A 516 -33.09 13.21 -9.94
C GLU A 516 -32.24 12.13 -9.23
N ARG A 517 -31.00 12.40 -8.78
CA ARG A 517 -30.31 11.54 -7.78
C ARG A 517 -29.38 12.24 -6.78
N PHE A 518 -29.53 13.55 -6.54
CA PHE A 518 -29.02 14.17 -5.31
C PHE A 518 -30.09 14.05 -4.22
N THR A 519 -30.32 12.84 -3.70
CA THR A 519 -30.82 12.75 -2.32
C THR A 519 -29.58 12.75 -1.44
N PRO A 520 -29.33 13.80 -0.62
CA PRO A 520 -28.35 13.69 0.45
C PRO A 520 -28.69 12.44 1.27
N PRO A 521 -27.70 11.68 1.77
CA PRO A 521 -27.97 10.60 2.71
C PRO A 521 -28.82 11.15 3.85
N THR A 522 -30.07 10.70 3.92
CA THR A 522 -30.92 10.99 5.07
C THR A 522 -30.32 10.19 6.22
N ASN A 523 -29.82 10.92 7.21
CA ASN A 523 -29.29 10.37 8.45
C ASN A 523 -30.40 9.52 9.11
N PRO A 524 -30.26 8.19 9.26
CA PRO A 524 -31.17 7.45 10.10
C PRO A 524 -30.88 7.84 11.56
N ALA A 525 -31.94 8.27 12.24
CA ALA A 525 -31.94 8.63 13.66
C ALA A 525 -31.45 7.50 14.58
#